data_AF-A0A608ZIX3-F1
#
_entry.id   AF-A0A608ZIX3-F1
#
_cell.length_a   1.000
_cell.length_b   1.000
_cell.length_c   1.000
_cell.angle_alpha   90.00
_cell.angle_beta   90.00
_cell.angle_gamma   90.00
#
_symmetry.space_group_name_H-M   'P 1'
#
loop_
_entity.id
_entity.type
_entity.pdbx_description
1 polymer ?
#
loop_
_entity_poly.entity_id
_entity_poly.type
_entity_poly.pdbx_seq_one_letter_code
_entity_poly.pdbx_strand_id
1 'polypeptide(L)'
;SGLLRKNAHDALEADQEAIRLILSNDPQATPLAYQRMRVNQAHNTLFNSLNQAMQEPGFNTHYLSDMKLWVTHSQFIVEHINAMTTLAREHTMLTPDLAQRYLESCEIAIQRCQQRLEYDRPGGSGDVNILESPDMPSHGLLSTLEQHLQRIIGHLNTMHTISSMAWRQRPHHGIWLSKRLRDTKG
;
A
#
# COMPACT_ATOMS: atom_id res chain seq x y z
N SER A 1 -13.38 13.89 5.66
CA SER A 1 -13.51 13.68 4.20
C SER A 1 -13.31 12.22 3.84
N GLY A 2 -14.27 11.60 3.14
CA GLY A 2 -14.11 10.22 2.61
C GLY A 2 -13.16 10.14 1.41
N LEU A 3 -12.75 11.29 0.87
CA LEU A 3 -11.77 11.41 -0.21
C LEU A 3 -10.39 10.87 0.19
N LEU A 4 -9.93 11.20 1.41
CA LEU A 4 -8.65 10.71 1.94
C LEU A 4 -8.61 9.17 1.97
N ARG A 5 -9.70 8.54 2.38
CA ARG A 5 -9.84 7.07 2.38
C ARG A 5 -9.79 6.50 0.97
N LYS A 6 -10.54 7.09 0.04
CA LYS A 6 -10.57 6.66 -1.36
C LYS A 6 -9.17 6.74 -1.98
N ASN A 7 -8.50 7.88 -1.82
CA ASN A 7 -7.16 8.07 -2.36
C ASN A 7 -6.11 7.16 -1.71
N ALA A 8 -6.27 6.81 -0.42
CA ALA A 8 -5.42 5.82 0.23
C ALA A 8 -5.60 4.42 -0.38
N HIS A 9 -6.84 4.04 -0.71
CA HIS A 9 -7.12 2.79 -1.41
C HIS A 9 -6.55 2.80 -2.84
N ASP A 10 -6.77 3.88 -3.59
CA ASP A 10 -6.28 4.04 -4.96
C ASP A 10 -4.74 4.01 -5.03
N ALA A 11 -4.04 4.55 -4.02
CA ALA A 11 -2.59 4.46 -3.90
C ALA A 11 -2.11 3.00 -3.75
N LEU A 12 -2.74 2.23 -2.86
CA LEU A 12 -2.42 0.81 -2.67
C LEU A 12 -2.70 -0.03 -3.93
N GLU A 13 -3.74 0.29 -4.68
CA GLU A 13 -4.06 -0.38 -5.95
C GLU A 13 -2.99 -0.07 -7.02
N ALA A 14 -2.56 1.19 -7.12
CA ALA A 14 -1.48 1.56 -8.03
C ALA A 14 -0.15 0.86 -7.67
N ASP A 15 0.16 0.75 -6.37
CA ASP A 15 1.33 0.02 -5.87
C ASP A 15 1.26 -1.46 -6.27
N GLN A 16 0.11 -2.11 -6.08
CA GLN A 16 -0.09 -3.52 -6.45
C GLN A 16 0.12 -3.76 -7.95
N GLU A 17 -0.46 -2.92 -8.79
CA GLU A 17 -0.30 -3.01 -10.25
C GLU A 17 1.16 -2.82 -10.67
N ALA A 18 1.91 -1.95 -9.99
CA ALA A 18 3.33 -1.76 -10.23
C ALA A 18 4.17 -2.97 -9.86
N ILE A 19 3.92 -3.54 -8.67
CA ILE A 19 4.64 -4.73 -8.20
C ILE A 19 4.37 -5.92 -9.13
N ARG A 20 3.11 -6.12 -9.56
CA ARG A 20 2.75 -7.15 -10.57
C ARG A 20 3.54 -7.01 -11.85
N LEU A 21 3.65 -5.79 -12.38
CA LEU A 21 4.36 -5.55 -13.63
C LEU A 21 5.88 -5.76 -13.47
N ILE A 22 6.45 -5.25 -12.38
CA ILE A 22 7.89 -5.38 -12.08
C ILE A 22 8.31 -6.85 -11.95
N LEU A 23 7.47 -7.67 -11.31
CA LEU A 23 7.74 -9.09 -11.08
C LEU A 23 7.21 -10.01 -12.19
N SER A 24 6.72 -9.43 -13.30
CA SER A 24 6.29 -10.22 -14.46
C SER A 24 7.48 -10.85 -15.19
N ASN A 25 7.20 -11.85 -16.02
CA ASN A 25 8.23 -12.56 -16.79
C ASN A 25 9.00 -11.67 -17.76
N ASP A 26 8.42 -10.55 -18.19
CA ASP A 26 9.00 -9.64 -19.18
C ASP A 26 8.60 -8.18 -18.90
N PRO A 27 9.28 -7.51 -17.95
CA PRO A 27 8.95 -6.16 -17.52
C PRO A 27 9.47 -5.13 -18.53
N GLN A 28 8.67 -4.89 -19.57
CA GLN A 28 9.00 -3.98 -20.66
C GLN A 28 9.14 -2.52 -20.21
N ALA A 29 10.13 -1.81 -20.78
CA ALA A 29 10.51 -0.47 -20.33
C ALA A 29 9.38 0.58 -20.40
N THR A 30 8.58 0.54 -21.46
CA THR A 30 7.48 1.51 -21.67
C THR A 30 6.34 1.31 -20.66
N PRO A 31 5.76 0.09 -20.50
CA PRO A 31 4.82 -0.19 -19.41
C PRO A 31 5.35 0.18 -18.02
N LEU A 32 6.61 -0.14 -17.74
CA LEU A 32 7.26 0.18 -16.47
C LEU A 32 7.30 1.70 -16.20
N ALA A 33 7.68 2.50 -17.20
CA ALA A 33 7.72 3.95 -17.08
C ALA A 33 6.31 4.54 -16.85
N TYR A 34 5.31 4.02 -17.55
CA TYR A 34 3.91 4.43 -17.35
C TYR A 34 3.43 4.10 -15.94
N GLN A 35 3.69 2.88 -15.47
CA GLN A 35 3.23 2.46 -14.14
C GLN A 35 3.96 3.21 -13.02
N ARG A 36 5.24 3.53 -13.21
CA ARG A 36 5.98 4.44 -12.34
C ARG A 36 5.29 5.80 -12.21
N MET A 37 4.87 6.41 -13.32
CA MET A 37 4.12 7.68 -13.30
C MET A 37 2.83 7.54 -12.50
N ARG A 38 2.08 6.46 -12.69
CA ARG A 38 0.80 6.22 -11.99
C ARG A 38 0.96 6.11 -10.48
N VAL A 39 1.94 5.36 -9.99
CA VAL A 39 2.22 5.23 -8.56
C VAL A 39 2.53 6.59 -7.93
N ASN A 40 3.40 7.38 -8.55
CA ASN A 40 3.73 8.72 -8.07
C ASN A 40 2.50 9.65 -8.08
N GLN A 41 1.66 9.57 -9.12
CA GLN A 41 0.43 10.37 -9.20
C GLN A 41 -0.60 9.99 -8.13
N ALA A 42 -0.78 8.69 -7.88
CA ALA A 42 -1.70 8.20 -6.85
C ALA A 42 -1.26 8.67 -5.46
N HIS A 43 0.03 8.56 -5.15
CA HIS A 43 0.60 9.07 -3.91
C HIS A 43 0.41 10.59 -3.75
N ASN A 44 0.70 11.38 -4.79
CA ASN A 44 0.51 12.83 -4.75
C ASN A 44 -0.97 13.21 -4.50
N THR A 45 -1.90 12.47 -5.10
CA THR A 45 -3.34 12.67 -4.92
C THR A 45 -3.76 12.38 -3.47
N LEU A 46 -3.23 11.30 -2.88
CA LEU A 46 -3.37 10.97 -1.47
C LEU A 46 -2.81 12.07 -0.56
N PHE A 47 -1.56 12.49 -0.78
CA PHE A 47 -0.91 13.54 0.00
C PHE A 47 -1.70 14.85 -0.01
N ASN A 48 -2.18 15.28 -1.17
CA ASN A 48 -3.01 16.48 -1.30
C ASN A 48 -4.32 16.36 -0.52
N SER A 49 -4.97 15.18 -0.55
CA SER A 49 -6.20 14.97 0.23
C SER A 49 -5.97 14.96 1.74
N LEU A 50 -4.79 14.55 2.21
CA LEU A 50 -4.41 14.69 3.62
C LEU A 50 -4.23 16.17 3.99
N ASN A 51 -3.49 16.94 3.17
CA ASN A 51 -3.28 18.36 3.41
C ASN A 51 -4.61 19.12 3.47
N GLN A 52 -5.55 18.80 2.58
CA GLN A 52 -6.90 19.35 2.64
C GLN A 52 -7.59 18.98 3.96
N ALA A 53 -7.58 17.69 4.34
CA ALA A 53 -8.20 17.23 5.58
C ALA A 53 -7.60 17.89 6.83
N MET A 54 -6.30 18.24 6.81
CA MET A 54 -5.63 18.94 7.90
C MET A 54 -6.06 20.41 8.04
N GLN A 55 -6.61 21.01 6.99
CA GLN A 55 -7.12 22.38 7.00
C GLN A 55 -8.62 22.45 7.37
N GLU A 56 -9.34 21.34 7.25
CA GLU A 56 -10.78 21.27 7.57
C GLU A 56 -11.01 21.31 9.10
N PRO A 57 -11.76 22.31 9.62
CA PRO A 57 -12.05 22.37 11.06
C PRO A 57 -12.94 21.20 11.48
N GLY A 58 -12.72 20.69 12.70
CA GLY A 58 -13.51 19.59 13.28
C GLY A 58 -12.98 18.18 12.99
N PHE A 59 -11.83 18.04 12.32
CA PHE A 59 -11.15 16.75 12.25
C PHE A 59 -10.45 16.41 13.56
N ASN A 60 -10.47 15.12 13.89
CA ASN A 60 -9.70 14.58 14.99
C ASN A 60 -8.20 14.71 14.68
N THR A 61 -7.47 15.43 15.53
CA THR A 61 -6.03 15.73 15.37
C THR A 61 -5.15 14.49 15.50
N HIS A 62 -5.50 13.55 16.37
CA HIS A 62 -4.78 12.28 16.50
C HIS A 62 -4.93 11.42 15.25
N TYR A 63 -6.15 11.34 14.73
CA TYR A 63 -6.43 10.65 13.47
C TYR A 63 -5.61 11.25 12.30
N LEU A 64 -5.54 12.58 12.18
CA LEU A 64 -4.72 13.24 11.16
C LEU A 64 -3.22 13.00 11.35
N SER A 65 -2.74 12.92 12.59
CA SER A 65 -1.35 12.56 12.90
C SER A 65 -1.02 11.14 12.44
N ASP A 66 -1.90 10.19 12.74
CA ASP A 66 -1.72 8.80 12.31
C ASP A 66 -1.76 8.68 10.79
N MET A 67 -2.66 9.41 10.12
CA MET A 67 -2.71 9.44 8.66
C MET A 67 -1.47 10.08 8.04
N LYS A 68 -0.85 11.07 8.69
CA LYS A 68 0.42 11.62 8.23
C LYS A 68 1.52 10.55 8.24
N LEU A 69 1.57 9.73 9.29
CA LEU A 69 2.50 8.60 9.34
C LEU A 69 2.16 7.56 8.27
N TRP A 70 0.88 7.25 8.07
CA TRP A 70 0.42 6.35 7.01
C TRP A 70 0.87 6.81 5.61
N VAL A 71 0.64 8.09 5.29
CA VAL A 71 1.06 8.70 4.01
C VAL A 71 2.58 8.70 3.87
N THR A 72 3.32 8.87 4.97
CA THR A 72 4.79 8.79 4.95
C THR A 72 5.27 7.40 4.54
N HIS A 73 4.64 6.34 5.05
CA HIS A 73 4.95 4.97 4.61
C HIS A 73 4.55 4.69 3.16
N SER A 74 3.44 5.26 2.68
CA SER A 74 3.10 5.20 1.25
C SER A 74 4.19 5.84 0.37
N GLN A 75 4.78 6.97 0.80
CA GLN A 75 5.90 7.59 0.06
C GLN A 75 7.12 6.66 -0.01
N PHE A 76 7.49 5.98 1.09
CA PHE A 76 8.60 5.02 1.07
C PHE A 76 8.33 3.82 0.14
N ILE A 77 7.09 3.35 0.05
CA ILE A 77 6.71 2.32 -0.92
C ILE A 77 6.93 2.81 -2.36
N VAL A 78 6.49 4.04 -2.68
CA VAL A 78 6.71 4.65 -4.00
C VAL A 78 8.21 4.73 -4.33
N GLU A 79 9.05 5.09 -3.37
CA GLU A 79 10.51 5.14 -3.55
C GLU A 79 11.11 3.77 -3.87
N HIS A 80 10.67 2.72 -3.18
CA HIS A 80 11.10 1.35 -3.47
C HIS A 80 10.60 0.86 -4.83
N ILE A 81 9.34 1.14 -5.20
CA ILE A 81 8.81 0.80 -6.53
C ILE A 81 9.60 1.51 -7.63
N ASN A 82 9.91 2.80 -7.45
CA ASN A 82 10.72 3.57 -8.39
C ASN A 82 12.12 2.96 -8.58
N ALA A 83 12.77 2.52 -7.49
CA ALA A 83 14.07 1.86 -7.53
C ALA A 83 13.98 0.49 -8.24
N MET A 84 13.01 -0.34 -7.85
CA MET A 84 12.79 -1.66 -8.44
C MET A 84 12.46 -1.59 -9.94
N THR A 85 11.74 -0.56 -10.37
CA THR A 85 11.47 -0.30 -11.80
C THR A 85 12.76 -0.10 -12.61
N THR A 86 13.79 0.49 -12.00
CA THR A 86 15.10 0.66 -12.63
C THR A 86 15.87 -0.66 -12.65
N LEU A 87 15.89 -1.39 -11.53
CA LEU A 87 16.53 -2.71 -11.42
C LEU A 87 15.94 -3.75 -12.37
N ALA A 88 14.62 -3.75 -12.57
CA ALA A 88 13.93 -4.66 -13.47
C ALA A 88 14.37 -4.50 -14.93
N ARG A 89 14.75 -3.28 -15.33
CA ARG A 89 15.28 -2.99 -16.67
C ARG A 89 16.72 -3.46 -16.86
N GLU A 90 17.47 -3.62 -15.78
CA GLU A 90 18.88 -4.04 -15.79
C GLU A 90 19.03 -5.58 -15.77
N HIS A 91 17.94 -6.32 -16.04
CA HIS A 91 17.89 -7.79 -16.04
C HIS A 91 18.32 -8.45 -14.71
N THR A 92 18.20 -7.74 -13.58
CA THR A 92 18.37 -8.35 -12.26
C THR A 92 17.08 -9.07 -11.87
N MET A 93 16.96 -10.34 -12.27
CA MET A 93 15.74 -11.11 -12.10
C MET A 93 15.82 -12.09 -10.93
N LEU A 94 14.75 -12.11 -10.14
CA LEU A 94 14.48 -13.22 -9.23
C LEU A 94 14.19 -14.48 -10.06
N THR A 95 14.37 -15.65 -9.46
CA THR A 95 13.80 -16.87 -10.05
C THR A 95 12.27 -16.73 -10.09
N PRO A 96 11.57 -17.34 -11.07
CA PRO A 96 10.12 -17.25 -11.19
C PRO A 96 9.38 -17.62 -9.89
N ASP A 97 9.83 -18.68 -9.22
CA ASP A 97 9.26 -19.12 -7.94
C ASP A 97 9.40 -18.05 -6.84
N LEU A 98 10.55 -17.37 -6.79
CA LEU A 98 10.80 -16.35 -5.78
C LEU A 98 10.03 -15.06 -6.09
N ALA A 99 9.96 -14.67 -7.36
CA ALA A 99 9.12 -13.56 -7.82
C ALA A 99 7.66 -13.78 -7.44
N GLN A 100 7.14 -14.99 -7.67
CA GLN A 100 5.76 -15.34 -7.32
C GLN A 100 5.53 -15.26 -5.80
N ARG A 101 6.42 -15.82 -4.97
CA ARG A 101 6.28 -15.76 -3.50
C ARG A 101 6.27 -14.32 -2.97
N TYR A 102 7.16 -13.47 -3.47
CA TYR A 102 7.16 -12.06 -3.07
C TYR A 102 5.94 -11.30 -3.58
N LEU A 103 5.48 -11.58 -4.80
CA LEU A 103 4.27 -11.00 -5.35
C LEU A 103 3.07 -11.34 -4.46
N GLU A 104 2.83 -12.62 -4.17
CA GLU A 104 1.76 -13.10 -3.31
C GLU A 104 1.82 -12.43 -1.92
N SER A 105 3.02 -12.34 -1.34
CA SER A 105 3.23 -11.68 -0.03
C SER A 105 2.86 -10.21 -0.06
N CYS A 106 3.26 -9.48 -1.10
CA CYS A 106 2.90 -8.07 -1.28
C CYS A 106 1.39 -7.90 -1.48
N GLU A 107 0.77 -8.73 -2.31
CA GLU A 107 -0.67 -8.68 -2.56
C GLU A 107 -1.49 -8.94 -1.30
N ILE A 108 -1.11 -9.92 -0.49
CA ILE A 108 -1.75 -10.19 0.80
C ILE A 108 -1.62 -8.98 1.74
N ALA A 109 -0.42 -8.40 1.85
CA ALA A 109 -0.18 -7.25 2.70
C ALA A 109 -0.97 -6.00 2.24
N ILE A 110 -1.05 -5.77 0.92
CA ILE A 110 -1.87 -4.71 0.33
C ILE A 110 -3.36 -4.93 0.60
N GLN A 111 -3.87 -6.15 0.35
CA GLN A 111 -5.27 -6.49 0.61
C GLN A 111 -5.64 -6.30 2.08
N ARG A 112 -4.76 -6.66 3.02
CA ARG A 112 -4.96 -6.40 4.45
C ARG A 112 -5.05 -4.91 4.78
N CYS A 113 -4.27 -4.06 4.10
CA CYS A 113 -4.39 -2.62 4.23
C CYS A 113 -5.72 -2.11 3.66
N GLN A 114 -6.10 -2.54 2.46
CA GLN A 114 -7.35 -2.16 1.78
C GLN A 114 -8.59 -2.57 2.59
N GLN A 115 -8.67 -3.82 3.05
CA GLN A 115 -9.75 -4.30 3.90
C GLN A 115 -9.88 -3.46 5.17
N ARG A 116 -8.76 -3.02 5.74
CA ARG A 116 -8.78 -2.19 6.95
C ARG A 116 -9.25 -0.76 6.68
N LEU A 117 -9.04 -0.24 5.47
CA LEU A 117 -9.62 1.02 5.02
C LEU A 117 -11.14 0.88 4.81
N GLU A 118 -11.62 -0.28 4.36
CA GLU A 118 -13.03 -0.52 4.02
C GLU A 118 -13.93 -0.88 5.21
N TYR A 119 -13.45 -1.72 6.14
CA TYR A 119 -14.29 -2.34 7.18
C TYR A 119 -13.95 -1.87 8.61
N ASP A 120 -15.00 -1.50 9.34
CA ASP A 120 -14.92 -0.96 10.72
C ASP A 120 -14.77 -2.02 11.82
N ARG A 121 -15.10 -3.28 11.53
CA ARG A 121 -15.07 -4.33 12.54
C ARG A 121 -13.62 -4.79 12.73
N PRO A 122 -13.12 -4.97 13.97
CA PRO A 122 -12.10 -6.00 14.16
C PRO A 122 -12.70 -7.26 13.55
N GLY A 123 -12.02 -7.89 12.59
CA GLY A 123 -12.54 -9.10 11.97
C GLY A 123 -13.01 -10.05 13.07
N GLY A 124 -14.28 -10.43 13.06
CA GLY A 124 -14.85 -11.42 14.00
C GLY A 124 -14.35 -12.84 13.74
N SER A 125 -13.15 -12.97 13.17
CA SER A 125 -12.50 -14.22 12.83
C SER A 125 -11.00 -13.94 12.85
N GLY A 126 -10.39 -14.29 13.97
CA GLY A 126 -8.95 -14.32 14.15
C GLY A 126 -8.28 -12.96 14.18
N ASP A 127 -7.93 -12.52 15.40
CA ASP A 127 -6.53 -12.19 15.66
C ASP A 127 -5.68 -13.40 15.27
N VAL A 128 -5.58 -13.69 13.98
CA VAL A 128 -4.55 -14.56 13.50
C VAL A 128 -3.34 -13.68 13.63
N ASN A 129 -2.58 -13.91 14.70
CA ASN A 129 -1.15 -13.69 14.74
C ASN A 129 -0.52 -14.42 13.54
N ILE A 130 -0.80 -13.97 12.30
CA ILE A 130 0.03 -14.23 11.13
C ILE A 130 1.07 -13.11 11.14
N LEU A 131 1.82 -13.08 12.25
CA LEU A 131 3.20 -12.63 12.24
C LEU A 131 4.10 -13.71 11.65
N GLU A 132 3.56 -14.67 10.90
CA GLU A 132 4.31 -15.37 9.89
C GLU A 132 4.25 -14.50 8.63
N SER A 133 5.24 -13.61 8.49
CA SER A 133 5.85 -13.50 7.16
C SER A 133 6.08 -14.94 6.72
N PRO A 134 5.61 -15.38 5.53
CA PRO A 134 5.89 -16.73 5.07
C PRO A 134 7.38 -16.98 5.31
N ASP A 135 7.75 -18.13 5.90
CA ASP A 135 9.13 -18.50 6.20
C ASP A 135 9.99 -18.25 4.96
N MET A 136 10.50 -17.02 4.84
CA MET A 136 11.34 -16.62 3.74
C MET A 136 12.68 -17.23 4.09
N PRO A 137 13.21 -18.16 3.29
CA PRO A 137 14.42 -18.87 3.63
C PRO A 137 15.51 -17.85 3.96
N SER A 138 15.90 -17.79 5.23
CA SER A 138 16.87 -16.83 5.73
C SER A 138 18.27 -17.32 5.46
N HIS A 139 18.58 -17.80 4.26
CA HIS A 139 19.85 -18.45 3.96
C HIS A 139 20.40 -17.94 2.61
N GLY A 140 20.97 -16.73 2.63
CA GLY A 140 21.71 -16.11 1.52
C GLY A 140 21.86 -14.59 1.64
N LEU A 141 22.85 -14.01 0.95
CA LEU A 141 22.89 -12.56 0.70
C LEU A 141 21.69 -12.20 -0.20
N LEU A 142 20.71 -11.48 0.35
CA LEU A 142 19.54 -11.03 -0.41
C LEU A 142 19.97 -10.14 -1.58
N SER A 143 19.40 -10.38 -2.75
CA SER A 143 19.57 -9.47 -3.88
C SER A 143 18.97 -8.09 -3.58
N THR A 144 19.43 -7.05 -4.27
CA THR A 144 18.91 -5.68 -4.09
C THR A 144 17.39 -5.61 -4.31
N LEU A 145 16.86 -6.38 -5.27
CA LEU A 145 15.44 -6.45 -5.56
C LEU A 145 14.65 -7.06 -4.39
N GLU A 146 15.15 -8.13 -3.77
CA GLU A 146 14.55 -8.74 -2.58
C GLU A 146 14.55 -7.79 -1.38
N GLN A 147 15.64 -7.06 -1.18
CA GLN A 147 15.72 -6.07 -0.10
C GLN A 147 14.61 -5.02 -0.24
N HIS A 148 14.36 -4.51 -1.45
CA HIS A 148 13.26 -3.57 -1.69
C HIS A 148 11.89 -4.19 -1.43
N LEU A 149 11.66 -5.43 -1.88
CA LEU A 149 10.40 -6.15 -1.63
C LEU A 149 10.14 -6.37 -0.13
N GLN A 150 11.15 -6.78 0.62
CA GLN A 150 11.04 -6.93 2.08
C GLN A 150 10.75 -5.60 2.77
N ARG A 151 11.35 -4.49 2.31
CA ARG A 151 11.07 -3.15 2.84
C ARG A 151 9.63 -2.72 2.54
N ILE A 152 9.13 -2.95 1.32
CA ILE A 152 7.72 -2.71 0.96
C ILE A 152 6.79 -3.49 1.89
N ILE A 153 7.02 -4.78 2.11
CA ILE A 153 6.22 -5.61 3.04
C ILE A 153 6.26 -5.03 4.46
N GLY A 154 7.43 -4.60 4.94
CA GLY A 154 7.58 -3.95 6.24
C GLY A 154 6.78 -2.64 6.37
N HIS A 155 6.78 -1.82 5.31
CA HIS A 155 5.96 -0.60 5.27
C HIS A 155 4.47 -0.92 5.24
N LEU A 156 4.02 -1.88 4.45
CA LEU A 156 2.62 -2.32 4.40
C LEU A 156 2.15 -2.84 5.76
N ASN A 157 2.96 -3.65 6.47
CA ASN A 157 2.65 -4.12 7.82
C ASN A 157 2.51 -2.95 8.82
N THR A 158 3.38 -1.95 8.69
CA THR A 158 3.30 -0.74 9.52
C THR A 158 2.03 0.07 9.19
N MET A 159 1.72 0.26 7.91
CA MET A 159 0.49 0.92 7.45
C MET A 159 -0.78 0.19 7.90
N HIS A 160 -0.77 -1.14 7.93
CA HIS A 160 -1.87 -1.95 8.46
C HIS A 160 -2.05 -1.72 9.98
N THR A 161 -0.96 -1.68 10.74
CA THR A 161 -0.97 -1.39 12.18
C THR A 161 -1.52 0.01 12.46
N ILE A 162 -1.05 1.02 11.71
CA ILE A 162 -1.55 2.40 11.80
C ILE A 162 -3.04 2.44 11.47
N SER A 163 -3.46 1.84 10.36
CA SER A 163 -4.88 1.72 9.98
C SER A 163 -5.70 1.04 11.08
N SER A 164 -5.11 0.12 11.83
CA SER A 164 -5.80 -0.57 12.93
C SER A 164 -6.08 0.34 14.13
N MET A 165 -5.18 1.29 14.41
CA MET A 165 -5.28 2.25 15.50
C MET A 165 -6.04 3.52 15.10
N ALA A 166 -5.62 4.15 14.00
CA ALA A 166 -6.15 5.42 13.49
C ALA A 166 -7.64 5.34 13.16
N TRP A 167 -8.09 4.21 12.57
CA TRP A 167 -9.47 4.09 12.11
C TRP A 167 -10.50 3.90 13.22
N ARG A 168 -10.08 3.62 14.47
CA ARG A 168 -10.97 3.68 15.63
C ARG A 168 -11.40 5.11 15.96
N GLN A 169 -10.63 6.12 15.50
CA GLN A 169 -10.79 7.53 15.87
C GLN A 169 -11.33 8.40 14.71
N ARG A 170 -11.84 7.76 13.65
CA ARG A 170 -12.26 8.44 12.42
C ARG A 170 -13.52 9.30 12.61
N PRO A 171 -13.73 10.31 11.75
CA PRO A 171 -14.98 11.10 11.78
C PRO A 171 -16.21 10.22 11.50
N HIS A 172 -17.28 10.37 12.30
CA HIS A 172 -18.51 9.57 12.19
C HIS A 172 -19.59 10.18 11.26
N HIS A 173 -19.22 11.07 10.35
CA HIS A 173 -20.15 11.81 9.48
C HIS A 173 -19.71 11.84 8.00
N GLY A 174 -20.68 11.98 7.09
CA GLY A 174 -20.45 12.07 5.64
C GLY A 174 -20.20 10.71 4.96
N ILE A 175 -19.39 10.69 3.90
CA ILE A 175 -19.01 9.47 3.12
C ILE A 175 -18.42 8.35 4.01
N TRP A 176 -17.99 8.69 5.23
CA TRP A 176 -17.55 7.75 6.27
C TRP A 176 -18.65 6.80 6.79
N LEU A 177 -19.93 7.15 6.63
CA LEU A 177 -21.05 6.26 6.96
C LEU A 177 -21.31 5.18 5.89
N SER A 178 -20.76 5.36 4.67
CA SER A 178 -20.91 4.36 3.62
C SER A 178 -19.91 3.21 3.80
N LYS A 179 -20.46 2.01 4.01
CA LYS A 179 -19.73 0.72 4.07
C LYS A 179 -19.10 0.29 2.74
N ARG A 180 -19.39 0.95 1.62
CA ARG A 180 -18.80 0.62 0.30
C ARG A 180 -18.23 1.89 -0.33
N LEU A 181 -16.97 1.81 -0.79
CA LEU A 181 -16.28 2.84 -1.57
C LEU A 181 -16.81 3.01 -3.01
N ARG A 182 -17.97 2.43 -3.36
CA ARG A 182 -18.49 2.48 -4.74
C ARG A 182 -19.30 3.73 -5.01
N ASP A 183 -18.78 4.56 -5.91
CA ASP A 183 -19.59 5.26 -6.89
C ASP A 183 -20.19 4.19 -7.83
N THR A 184 -21.49 3.93 -7.71
CA THR A 184 -22.24 3.35 -8.83
C THR A 184 -22.26 4.39 -9.94
N LYS A 185 -21.34 4.29 -10.90
CA LYS A 185 -21.55 4.84 -12.23
C LYS A 185 -22.69 4.04 -12.86
N GLY A 186 -23.88 4.64 -12.90
CA GLY A 186 -24.91 4.33 -13.88
C GLY A 186 -24.64 5.10 -15.16
#